data_AF-A0A941PFV3-F1
#
_entry.id   AF-A0A941PFV3-F1
#
_cell.length_a   1.000
_cell.length_b   1.000
_cell.length_c   1.000
_cell.angle_alpha   90.00
_cell.angle_beta   90.00
_cell.angle_gamma   90.00
#
_symmetry.space_group_name_H-M   'P 1'
#
loop_
_entity.id
_entity.type
_entity.pdbx_description
1 polymer ?
#
loop_
_entity_poly.entity_id
_entity_poly.type
_entity_poly.pdbx_seq_one_letter_code
_entity_poly.pdbx_strand_id
1 'polypeptide(L)'
;MLSEDFIIRVYCLIDVILKNSLGAPKLRQRGFKPNLSDSEVITMEIVAEFLGIDTDKGAWEYFTQHWHNWFPALSSRANYANHAANLWNVTQRIQAQLAASTGGIF
;
A
#
# COMPACT_ATOMS: atom_id res chain seq x y z
N MET A 1 -7.64 0.87 -16.97
CA MET A 1 -8.29 -0.05 -16.00
C MET A 1 -7.21 -0.94 -15.45
N LEU A 2 -6.89 -0.82 -14.16
CA LEU A 2 -5.97 -1.76 -13.52
C LEU A 2 -6.63 -3.13 -13.42
N SER A 3 -5.83 -4.19 -13.62
CA SER A 3 -6.27 -5.55 -13.35
C SER A 3 -6.10 -5.90 -11.88
N GLU A 4 -6.97 -6.77 -11.38
CA GLU A 4 -6.84 -7.41 -10.07
C GLU A 4 -5.42 -7.98 -9.88
N ASP A 5 -4.88 -8.61 -10.92
CA ASP A 5 -3.51 -9.15 -10.93
C ASP A 5 -2.43 -8.11 -10.61
N PHE A 6 -2.59 -6.87 -11.08
CA PHE A 6 -1.63 -5.81 -10.80
C PHE A 6 -1.63 -5.45 -9.31
N ILE A 7 -2.82 -5.25 -8.74
CA ILE A 7 -2.99 -4.91 -7.32
C ILE A 7 -2.46 -6.05 -6.44
N ILE A 8 -2.76 -7.31 -6.78
CA ILE A 8 -2.23 -8.49 -6.10
C ILE A 8 -0.69 -8.47 -6.14
N ARG A 9 -0.10 -8.28 -7.31
CA ARG A 9 1.37 -8.29 -7.48
C ARG A 9 2.04 -7.21 -6.63
N VAL A 10 1.52 -5.99 -6.67
CA VAL A 10 2.04 -4.86 -5.88
C VAL A 10 1.91 -5.16 -4.39
N TYR A 11 0.75 -5.64 -3.94
CA TYR A 11 0.53 -6.02 -2.54
C TYR A 11 1.52 -7.11 -2.07
N CYS A 12 1.64 -8.20 -2.83
CA CYS A 12 2.55 -9.30 -2.50
C CYS A 12 4.01 -8.82 -2.46
N LEU A 13 4.42 -7.96 -3.38
CA LEU A 13 5.76 -7.39 -3.42
C LEU A 13 6.05 -6.53 -2.19
N ILE A 14 5.14 -5.63 -1.83
CA ILE A 14 5.25 -4.78 -0.65
C ILE A 14 5.30 -5.61 0.63
N ASP A 15 4.43 -6.62 0.74
CA ASP A 15 4.39 -7.50 1.90
C ASP A 15 5.72 -8.27 2.07
N VAL A 16 6.32 -8.74 0.97
CA VAL A 16 7.66 -9.36 0.98
C VAL A 16 8.73 -8.36 1.41
N ILE A 17 8.72 -7.13 0.86
CA ILE A 17 9.71 -6.10 1.20
C ILE A 17 9.61 -5.70 2.68
N LEU A 18 8.39 -5.49 3.19
CA LEU A 18 8.16 -5.17 4.60
C LEU A 18 8.63 -6.31 5.51
N LYS A 19 8.34 -7.57 5.14
CA LYS A 19 8.80 -8.74 5.89
C LYS A 19 10.32 -8.88 5.91
N ASN A 20 10.98 -8.58 4.80
CA ASN A 20 12.44 -8.69 4.68
C ASN A 20 13.18 -7.51 5.33
N SER A 21 12.63 -6.30 5.27
CA SER A 21 13.26 -5.07 5.79
C SER A 21 13.07 -4.88 7.30
N LEU A 22 11.96 -5.35 7.88
CA LEU A 22 11.68 -5.22 9.31
C LEU A 22 12.20 -6.38 10.15
N GLY A 23 12.86 -7.38 9.53
CA GLY A 23 13.17 -8.66 10.16
C GLY A 23 11.89 -9.45 10.40
N ALA A 24 11.82 -10.66 9.84
CA ALA A 24 10.61 -11.49 9.74
C ALA A 24 9.56 -11.20 10.84
N PRO A 25 8.48 -10.47 10.56
CA PRO A 25 7.35 -10.47 11.47
C PRO A 25 6.80 -11.89 11.40
N LYS A 26 6.79 -12.60 12.54
CA LYS A 26 6.01 -13.83 12.69
C LYS A 26 4.68 -13.57 12.00
N LEU A 27 4.39 -14.32 10.93
CA LEU A 27 3.06 -14.42 10.35
C LEU A 27 2.09 -14.48 11.53
N ARG A 28 1.35 -13.39 11.81
CA ARG A 28 0.44 -13.38 12.95
C ARG A 28 -0.65 -14.39 12.60
N GLN A 29 -0.52 -15.58 13.17
CA GLN A 29 -1.48 -16.68 13.02
C GLN A 29 -2.80 -16.44 13.78
N ARG A 30 -2.92 -15.36 14.59
CA ARG A 30 -4.18 -14.92 15.22
C ARG A 30 -4.05 -13.57 15.97
N GLY A 31 -5.15 -12.82 16.03
CA GLY A 31 -5.32 -11.58 16.81
C GLY A 31 -6.11 -10.51 16.05
N PHE A 32 -6.88 -9.67 16.76
CA PHE A 32 -7.72 -8.63 16.14
C PHE A 32 -6.85 -7.66 15.32
N LYS A 33 -7.16 -7.55 14.02
CA LYS A 33 -6.39 -6.80 13.01
C LYS A 33 -6.54 -5.29 13.28
N PRO A 34 -5.49 -4.45 13.16
CA PRO A 34 -5.75 -3.06 12.81
C PRO A 34 -6.61 -3.07 11.53
N ASN A 35 -7.59 -2.17 11.44
CA ASN A 35 -8.56 -2.23 10.36
C ASN A 35 -7.83 -2.28 9.00
N LEU A 36 -6.95 -1.32 8.72
CA LEU A 36 -6.11 -1.27 7.52
C LEU A 36 -4.64 -1.52 7.90
N SER A 37 -3.93 -2.42 7.22
CA SER A 37 -2.52 -2.71 7.49
C SER A 37 -1.56 -1.77 6.76
N ASP A 38 -0.34 -1.62 7.27
CA ASP A 38 0.68 -0.77 6.63
C ASP A 38 0.96 -1.19 5.18
N SER A 39 0.96 -2.50 4.91
CA SER A 39 1.07 -3.04 3.55
C SER A 39 -0.09 -2.64 2.65
N GLU A 40 -1.33 -2.57 3.17
CA GLU A 40 -2.50 -2.15 2.41
C GLU A 40 -2.39 -0.65 2.05
N VAL A 41 -2.01 0.20 3.01
CA VAL A 41 -1.81 1.64 2.78
C VAL A 41 -0.72 1.90 1.73
N ILE A 42 0.44 1.25 1.88
CA ILE A 42 1.55 1.43 0.92
C ILE A 42 1.17 0.90 -0.46
N THR A 43 0.38 -0.17 -0.54
CA THR A 43 -0.15 -0.67 -1.84
C THR A 43 -1.03 0.37 -2.50
N MET A 44 -1.93 0.99 -1.73
CA MET A 44 -2.82 2.01 -2.24
C MET A 44 -2.04 3.23 -2.76
N GLU A 45 -1.04 3.70 -2.01
CA GLU A 45 -0.19 4.83 -2.41
C GLU A 45 0.57 4.55 -3.71
N ILE A 46 1.27 3.42 -3.82
CA ILE A 46 2.05 3.06 -5.02
C ILE A 46 1.14 2.89 -6.24
N VAL A 47 -0.02 2.25 -6.06
CA VAL A 47 -0.98 2.06 -7.14
C VAL A 47 -1.64 3.38 -7.55
N ALA A 48 -1.92 4.28 -6.61
CA ALA A 48 -2.45 5.60 -6.89
C ALA A 48 -1.44 6.45 -7.68
N GLU A 49 -0.18 6.44 -7.29
CA GLU A 49 0.91 7.09 -8.01
C GLU A 49 1.05 6.53 -9.44
N PHE A 50 0.98 5.20 -9.62
CA PHE A 50 1.00 4.58 -10.95
C PHE A 50 -0.19 4.99 -11.84
N LEU A 51 -1.32 5.36 -11.23
CA LEU A 51 -2.49 5.90 -11.92
C LEU A 51 -2.39 7.41 -12.21
N GLY A 52 -1.32 8.09 -11.76
CA GLY A 52 -1.18 9.54 -11.82
C GLY A 52 -2.10 10.28 -10.84
N ILE A 53 -2.47 9.62 -9.73
CA ILE A 53 -3.29 10.21 -8.67
C ILE A 53 -2.36 10.74 -7.57
N ASP A 54 -2.06 12.02 -7.63
CA ASP A 54 -1.06 12.66 -6.74
C ASP A 54 -1.63 13.15 -5.40
N THR A 55 -2.85 12.72 -5.03
CA THR A 55 -3.48 13.18 -3.78
C THR A 55 -4.05 12.01 -2.98
N ASP A 56 -3.84 12.04 -1.66
CA ASP A 56 -4.43 11.07 -0.72
C ASP A 56 -5.95 11.00 -0.85
N LYS A 57 -6.58 12.14 -1.18
CA LYS A 57 -8.03 12.20 -1.44
C LYS A 57 -8.38 11.38 -2.67
N GLY A 58 -7.71 11.59 -3.79
CA GLY A 58 -7.96 10.86 -5.02
C GLY A 58 -7.69 9.36 -4.85
N ALA A 59 -6.62 9.00 -4.14
CA ALA A 59 -6.30 7.62 -3.81
C ALA A 59 -7.43 7.00 -2.99
N TRP A 60 -7.82 7.64 -1.88
CA TRP A 60 -8.92 7.19 -1.04
C TRP A 60 -10.23 7.05 -1.81
N GLU A 61 -10.61 8.02 -2.65
CA GLU A 61 -11.82 7.97 -3.47
C GLU A 61 -11.77 6.81 -4.47
N TYR A 62 -10.65 6.65 -5.17
CA TYR A 62 -10.47 5.56 -6.15
C TYR A 62 -10.62 4.19 -5.50
N PHE A 63 -9.92 3.94 -4.40
CA PHE A 63 -9.98 2.64 -3.72
C PHE A 63 -11.33 2.38 -3.06
N THR A 64 -11.98 3.43 -2.52
CA THR A 64 -13.34 3.30 -1.97
C THR A 64 -14.38 2.99 -3.05
N GLN A 65 -14.20 3.49 -4.27
CA GLN A 65 -15.15 3.27 -5.35
C GLN A 65 -14.92 1.97 -6.12
N HIS A 66 -13.66 1.60 -6.36
CA HIS A 66 -13.31 0.51 -7.26
C HIS A 66 -12.84 -0.77 -6.55
N TRP A 67 -12.31 -0.65 -5.33
CA TRP A 67 -11.59 -1.76 -4.68
C TRP A 67 -11.94 -1.92 -3.20
N HIS A 68 -13.06 -1.34 -2.74
CA HIS A 68 -13.45 -1.38 -1.33
C HIS A 68 -13.65 -2.82 -0.80
N ASN A 69 -14.11 -3.73 -1.66
CA ASN A 69 -14.25 -5.15 -1.31
C ASN A 69 -12.90 -5.81 -0.92
N TRP A 70 -11.79 -5.28 -1.44
CA TRP A 70 -10.44 -5.75 -1.18
C TRP A 70 -9.80 -5.03 0.01
N PHE A 71 -10.24 -3.80 0.28
CA PHE A 71 -9.82 -2.97 1.41
C PHE A 71 -11.02 -2.63 2.30
N PRO A 72 -11.73 -3.62 2.88
CA PRO A 72 -13.01 -3.40 3.57
C PRO A 72 -12.87 -2.53 4.83
N ALA A 73 -11.65 -2.37 5.30
CA ALA A 73 -11.33 -1.63 6.48
C ALA A 73 -10.79 -0.22 6.19
N LEU A 74 -10.74 0.15 4.90
CA LEU A 74 -10.57 1.51 4.45
C LEU A 74 -11.76 2.33 4.98
N SER A 75 -11.49 3.12 6.02
CA SER A 75 -12.50 3.88 6.74
C SER A 75 -12.58 5.31 6.21
N SER A 76 -12.34 6.30 7.07
CA SER A 76 -12.39 7.70 6.68
C SER A 76 -11.13 8.14 5.92
N ARG A 77 -11.30 9.11 5.03
CA ARG A 77 -10.20 9.78 4.33
C ARG A 77 -9.14 10.32 5.29
N ALA A 78 -9.55 10.88 6.43
CA ALA A 78 -8.61 11.43 7.42
C ALA A 78 -7.75 10.33 8.06
N ASN A 79 -8.33 9.16 8.36
CA ASN A 79 -7.56 8.02 8.87
C ASN A 79 -6.57 7.52 7.83
N TYR A 80 -7.00 7.40 6.57
CA TYR A 80 -6.12 7.03 5.46
C TYR A 80 -4.94 7.99 5.32
N ALA A 81 -5.22 9.30 5.19
CA ALA A 81 -4.18 10.33 5.02
C ALA A 81 -3.20 10.38 6.19
N ASN A 82 -3.70 10.28 7.43
CA ASN A 82 -2.83 10.23 8.62
C ASN A 82 -1.94 8.97 8.62
N HIS A 83 -2.47 7.83 8.19
CA HIS A 83 -1.72 6.57 8.12
C HIS A 83 -0.68 6.63 7.00
N ALA A 84 -1.04 7.14 5.82
CA ALA A 84 -0.13 7.36 4.69
C ALA A 84 1.01 8.32 5.07
N ALA A 85 0.70 9.44 5.73
CA ALA A 85 1.70 10.39 6.21
C ALA A 85 2.69 9.76 7.22
N ASN A 86 2.19 8.93 8.15
CA ASN A 86 3.05 8.21 9.10
C ASN A 86 3.96 7.18 8.41
N LEU A 87 3.51 6.59 7.31
CA LEU A 87 4.24 5.59 6.53
C LEU A 87 5.08 6.20 5.41
N TRP A 88 5.03 7.50 5.18
CA TRP A 88 5.73 8.17 4.08
C TRP A 88 7.20 7.78 3.98
N ASN A 89 7.92 7.80 5.10
CA ASN A 89 9.33 7.41 5.16
C ASN A 89 9.56 5.94 4.76
N VAL A 90 8.60 5.05 5.04
CA VAL A 90 8.66 3.64 4.65
C VAL A 90 8.34 3.49 3.17
N THR A 91 7.31 4.17 2.68
CA THR A 91 6.94 4.20 1.25
C THR A 91 8.10 4.66 0.39
N GLN A 92 8.77 5.76 0.78
CA GLN A 92 9.95 6.29 0.07
C GLN A 92 11.11 5.28 0.04
N ARG A 93 11.36 4.56 1.13
CA ARG A 93 12.39 3.52 1.17
C ARG A 93 12.04 2.33 0.28
N ILE A 94 10.78 1.95 0.22
CA ILE A 94 10.29 0.87 -0.66
C ILE A 94 10.43 1.30 -2.11
N GLN A 95 9.98 2.50 -2.48
CA GLN A 95 10.16 3.06 -3.83
C GLN A 95 11.64 3.08 -4.24
N ALA A 96 12.54 3.53 -3.35
CA ALA A 96 13.98 3.51 -3.62
C ALA A 96 14.53 2.10 -3.83
N GLN A 97 14.07 1.11 -3.05
CA GLN A 97 14.46 -0.30 -3.23
C GLN A 97 13.91 -0.88 -4.54
N LEU A 98 12.66 -0.54 -4.90
CA LEU A 98 12.04 -0.95 -6.15
C LEU A 98 12.77 -0.34 -7.35
N ALA A 99 13.07 0.96 -7.31
CA ALA A 99 13.84 1.65 -8.33
C ALA A 99 15.23 1.05 -8.51
N ALA A 100 15.93 0.73 -7.41
CA ALA A 100 17.24 0.08 -7.44
C ALA A 100 17.19 -1.34 -8.01
N SER A 101 16.13 -2.11 -7.69
CA SER A 101 15.98 -3.50 -8.15
C SER A 101 15.50 -3.60 -9.60
N THR A 102 14.80 -2.57 -10.10
CA THR A 102 14.18 -2.56 -11.44
C THR A 102 14.99 -1.74 -12.46
N GLY A 103 16.10 -1.10 -12.05
CA GLY A 103 16.94 -0.31 -12.93
C GLY A 103 16.38 1.08 -13.27
N GLY A 104 15.54 1.65 -12.42
CA GLY A 104 15.06 3.04 -12.55
C GLY A 104 13.83 3.24 -13.45
N ILE A 105 12.87 2.32 -13.42
CA ILE A 105 11.59 2.45 -14.13
C ILE A 105 10.44 2.52 -13.11
N PHE A 106 10.46 3.57 -12.29
CA PHE A 106 9.30 4.13 -11.60
C PHE A 106 9.51 5.65 -11.57
#